data_AF-A0A2V7IE70-F1
#
_entry.id   AF-A0A2V7IE70-F1
#
_cell.length_a   1.000
_cell.length_b   1.000
_cell.length_c   1.000
_cell.angle_alpha   90.00
_cell.angle_beta   90.00
_cell.angle_gamma   90.00
#
_symmetry.space_group_name_H-M   'P 1'
#
loop_
_entity.id
_entity.type
_entity.pdbx_description
1 polymer ?
#
loop_
_entity_poly.entity_id
_entity_poly.type
_entity_poly.pdbx_seq_one_letter_code
_entity_poly.pdbx_strand_id
1 'polypeptide(L)'
;MSAAPTPPAAYRVWWEEIERCAGLSGDFDRVEWYEVPGSSYSCPAHEGRCDGWWRSPHTIYMAQGRLYDRRLAEHEMLHDLLQRGDHPPVFQACGV
;
A
#
# COMPACT_ATOMS: atom_id res chain seq x y z
N MET A 1 3.14 1.40 -17.65
CA MET A 1 2.57 1.85 -16.36
C MET A 1 1.66 3.00 -16.70
N SER A 2 0.36 2.88 -16.43
CA SER A 2 -0.56 4.00 -16.56
C SER A 2 -0.83 4.50 -15.15
N ALA A 3 -0.83 5.82 -14.94
CA ALA A 3 -1.33 6.38 -13.70
C ALA A 3 -2.78 5.89 -13.51
N ALA A 4 -3.11 5.34 -12.34
CA ALA A 4 -4.49 5.00 -12.05
C ALA A 4 -5.23 6.33 -11.81
N PRO A 5 -6.35 6.61 -12.51
CA PRO A 5 -7.16 7.78 -12.17
C PRO A 5 -7.95 7.42 -10.91
N THR A 6 -7.37 7.68 -9.74
CA THR A 6 -7.97 7.53 -8.40
C THR A 6 -7.94 6.10 -7.84
N PRO A 7 -7.40 5.89 -6.62
CA PRO A 7 -7.51 4.60 -5.92
C PRO A 7 -8.98 4.26 -5.61
N PRO A 8 -9.32 2.99 -5.34
CA PRO A 8 -10.67 2.61 -4.89
C PRO A 8 -11.13 3.47 -3.70
N ALA A 9 -12.40 3.91 -3.69
CA ALA A 9 -12.93 4.75 -2.63
C ALA A 9 -12.78 4.14 -1.21
N ALA A 10 -12.76 2.81 -1.12
CA ALA A 10 -12.54 2.08 0.13
C ALA A 10 -11.17 2.39 0.77
N TYR A 11 -10.19 2.84 -0.01
CA TYR A 11 -8.83 3.07 0.49
C TYR A 11 -8.77 4.20 1.51
N ARG A 12 -9.65 5.21 1.40
CA ARG A 12 -9.72 6.28 2.42
C ARG A 12 -10.18 5.73 3.77
N VAL A 13 -11.16 4.83 3.76
CA VAL A 13 -11.64 4.18 5.00
C VAL A 13 -10.55 3.29 5.59
N TRP A 14 -9.88 2.50 4.75
CA TRP A 14 -8.80 1.61 5.20
C TRP A 14 -7.58 2.39 5.70
N TRP A 15 -7.30 3.55 5.11
CA TRP A 15 -6.28 4.48 5.58
C TRP A 15 -6.55 4.94 7.01
N GLU A 16 -7.76 5.44 7.30
CA GLU A 16 -8.15 5.84 8.65
C GLU A 16 -8.08 4.67 9.65
N GLU A 17 -8.43 3.46 9.21
CA GLU A 17 -8.37 2.26 10.04
C GLU A 17 -6.93 1.84 10.39
N ILE A 18 -6.00 1.89 9.42
CA ILE A 18 -4.59 1.55 9.66
C ILE A 18 -3.85 2.65 10.42
N GLU A 19 -4.20 3.93 10.22
CA GLU A 19 -3.75 5.04 11.06
C GLU A 19 -4.12 4.82 12.52
N ARG A 20 -5.40 4.51 12.78
CA ARG A 20 -5.89 4.22 14.13
C ARG A 20 -5.19 3.01 14.74
N CYS A 21 -4.92 1.96 13.96
CA CYS A 21 -4.21 0.80 14.45
C CYS A 21 -2.75 1.10 14.80
N ALA A 22 -2.03 1.77 13.90
CA ALA A 22 -0.62 2.06 14.05
C ALA A 22 -0.35 3.20 15.05
N GLY A 23 -1.36 3.99 15.41
CA GLY A 23 -1.21 5.20 16.21
C GLY A 23 -0.45 6.30 15.45
N LEU A 24 -0.59 6.31 14.12
CA LEU A 24 0.07 7.25 13.20
C LEU A 24 -0.97 8.08 12.48
N SER A 25 -0.53 9.16 11.86
CA SER A 25 -1.36 9.95 10.94
C SER A 25 -0.54 10.42 9.75
N GLY A 26 -1.19 10.53 8.60
CA GLY A 26 -0.62 10.96 7.35
C GLY A 26 -1.68 11.53 6.42
N ASP A 27 -1.22 12.20 5.38
CA ASP A 27 -2.10 12.74 4.34
C ASP A 27 -2.29 11.69 3.26
N PHE A 28 -3.47 11.10 3.16
CA PHE A 28 -3.81 10.15 2.10
C PHE A 28 -3.60 10.72 0.70
N ASP A 29 -3.86 12.03 0.52
CA ASP A 29 -3.82 12.67 -0.80
C ASP A 29 -2.39 12.91 -1.30
N ARG A 30 -1.38 12.74 -0.45
CA ARG A 30 0.03 12.77 -0.86
C ARG A 30 0.48 11.50 -1.58
N VAL A 31 -0.29 10.41 -1.44
CA VAL A 31 0.07 9.10 -1.98
C VAL A 31 -0.26 9.03 -3.47
N GLU A 32 0.75 8.76 -4.28
CA GLU A 32 0.61 8.46 -5.70
C GLU A 32 0.29 6.98 -5.91
N TRP A 33 -0.87 6.69 -6.48
CA TRP A 33 -1.34 5.33 -6.71
C TRP A 33 -1.18 4.92 -8.17
N TYR A 34 -0.63 3.73 -8.38
CA TYR A 34 -0.48 3.12 -9.70
C TYR A 34 -1.09 1.72 -9.72
N GLU A 35 -1.85 1.44 -10.78
CA GLU A 35 -2.34 0.10 -11.06
C GLU A 35 -1.41 -0.59 -12.06
N VAL A 36 -1.05 -1.83 -11.76
CA VAL A 36 -0.26 -2.69 -12.64
C VAL A 36 -1.15 -3.85 -13.13
N PRO A 37 -1.33 -4.03 -14.45
CA PRO A 37 -2.18 -5.10 -14.98
C PRO A 37 -1.77 -6.49 -14.49
N GLY A 38 -2.76 -7.34 -14.21
CA GLY A 38 -2.58 -8.71 -13.74
C GLY A 38 -2.77 -8.90 -12.23
N SER A 39 -2.50 -10.10 -11.74
CA SER A 39 -2.65 -10.47 -10.32
C SER A 39 -1.37 -10.33 -9.50
N SER A 40 -0.23 -10.13 -10.18
CA SER A 40 1.12 -9.90 -9.65
C SER A 40 1.98 -9.27 -10.75
N TYR A 41 3.11 -8.66 -10.41
CA TYR A 41 4.05 -8.07 -11.36
C TYR A 41 5.51 -8.15 -10.88
N SER A 42 6.46 -7.99 -11.81
CA SER A 42 7.89 -7.93 -11.46
C SER A 42 8.22 -6.59 -10.79
N CYS A 43 8.95 -6.65 -9.68
CA CYS A 43 9.34 -5.48 -8.91
C CYS A 43 10.78 -5.62 -8.39
N PRO A 44 11.47 -4.51 -8.04
CA PRO A 44 12.82 -4.56 -7.47
C PRO A 44 12.91 -5.06 -6.02
N ALA A 45 11.80 -5.49 -5.40
CA ALA A 45 11.82 -6.06 -4.04
C ALA A 45 12.61 -7.38 -4.00
N HIS A 46 13.01 -7.83 -2.81
CA HIS A 46 13.89 -9.00 -2.63
C HIS A 46 13.41 -10.26 -3.36
N GLU A 47 12.10 -10.50 -3.41
CA GLU A 47 11.49 -11.66 -4.06
C GLU A 47 11.29 -11.49 -5.58
N GLY A 48 11.54 -10.30 -6.12
CA GLY A 48 11.42 -9.99 -7.56
C GLY A 48 9.99 -9.96 -8.10
N ARG A 49 8.98 -10.23 -7.27
CA ARG A 49 7.56 -10.31 -7.62
C ARG A 49 6.71 -9.70 -6.51
N CYS A 50 5.79 -8.83 -6.90
CA CYS A 50 4.95 -8.05 -6.00
C CYS A 50 3.48 -8.16 -6.38
N ASP A 51 2.62 -8.14 -5.37
CA ASP A 51 1.18 -7.94 -5.52
C ASP A 51 0.80 -6.49 -5.13
N GLY A 52 1.54 -5.92 -4.18
CA GLY A 52 1.59 -4.52 -3.78
C GLY A 52 3.05 -4.10 -3.60
N TRP A 53 3.35 -2.81 -3.75
CA TRP A 53 4.68 -2.27 -3.45
C TRP A 53 4.63 -0.78 -3.15
N TRP A 54 4.93 -0.42 -1.91
CA TRP A 54 5.27 0.94 -1.54
C TRP A 54 6.73 1.26 -1.90
N ARG A 55 6.91 2.44 -2.49
CA ARG A 55 8.21 3.01 -2.79
C ARG A 55 8.27 4.42 -2.24
N SER A 56 9.33 4.70 -1.48
CA SER A 56 9.61 6.02 -0.94
C SER A 56 9.61 7.10 -2.05
N PRO A 57 9.06 8.30 -1.77
CA PRO A 57 8.44 8.68 -0.50
C PRO A 57 6.98 8.24 -0.37
N HIS A 58 6.18 8.37 -1.43
CA HIS A 58 4.72 8.23 -1.33
C HIS A 58 4.09 7.55 -2.54
N THR A 59 4.78 6.56 -3.14
CA THR A 59 4.24 5.87 -4.31
C THR A 59 3.81 4.45 -3.93
N ILE A 60 2.58 4.07 -4.25
CA ILE A 60 2.10 2.70 -4.06
C ILE A 60 1.65 2.12 -5.40
N TYR A 61 2.19 0.95 -5.73
CA TYR A 61 1.80 0.14 -6.88
C TYR A 61 0.92 -1.02 -6.41
N MET A 62 -0.25 -1.19 -7.02
CA MET A 62 -1.16 -2.30 -6.74
C MET A 62 -1.39 -3.12 -8.00
N ALA A 63 -1.33 -4.45 -7.89
CA ALA A 63 -1.75 -5.33 -8.97
C ALA A 63 -3.28 -5.21 -9.17
N GLN A 64 -3.73 -5.11 -10.41
CA GLN A 64 -5.14 -4.95 -10.77
C GLN A 64 -6.04 -6.01 -10.10
N GLY A 65 -5.62 -7.27 -10.12
CA GLY A 65 -6.35 -8.38 -9.50
C GLY A 65 -6.39 -8.37 -7.97
N ARG A 66 -5.72 -7.39 -7.34
CA ARG A 66 -5.59 -7.24 -5.88
C ARG A 66 -6.07 -5.89 -5.36
N LEU A 67 -6.66 -5.04 -6.20
CA LEU A 67 -7.13 -3.71 -5.80
C LEU A 67 -8.10 -3.72 -4.61
N TYR A 68 -8.88 -4.78 -4.43
CA TYR A 68 -9.83 -4.91 -3.32
C TYR A 68 -9.37 -5.86 -2.22
N ASP A 69 -8.09 -6.25 -2.22
CA ASP A 69 -7.46 -6.96 -1.11
C ASP A 69 -7.14 -5.95 0.00
N ARG A 70 -8.03 -5.85 0.99
CA ARG A 70 -7.90 -4.90 2.10
C ARG A 70 -6.57 -5.06 2.83
N ARG A 71 -6.19 -6.29 3.15
CA ARG A 71 -4.98 -6.57 3.95
C ARG A 71 -3.73 -6.09 3.21
N LEU A 72 -3.65 -6.35 1.90
CA LEU A 72 -2.55 -5.86 1.07
C LEU A 72 -2.54 -4.33 0.97
N ALA A 73 -3.70 -3.69 0.80
CA ALA A 73 -3.78 -2.24 0.75
C ALA A 73 -3.30 -1.60 2.07
N GLU A 74 -3.80 -2.07 3.21
CA GLU A 74 -3.36 -1.59 4.53
C GLU A 74 -1.86 -1.86 4.78
N HIS A 75 -1.31 -2.97 4.25
CA HIS A 75 0.13 -3.27 4.30
C HIS A 75 0.96 -2.17 3.60
N GLU A 76 0.63 -1.82 2.36
CA GLU A 76 1.37 -0.78 1.63
C GLU A 76 1.14 0.62 2.20
N MET A 77 -0.05 0.90 2.73
CA MET A 77 -0.34 2.15 3.44
C MET A 77 0.48 2.28 4.72
N LEU A 78 0.68 1.17 5.46
CA LEU A 78 1.50 1.18 6.67
C LEU A 78 2.98 1.45 6.36
N HIS A 79 3.49 0.94 5.24
CA HIS A 79 4.80 1.35 4.74
C HIS A 79 4.88 2.86 4.49
N ASP A 80 3.85 3.48 3.90
CA ASP A 80 3.80 4.93 3.72
C ASP A 80 3.75 5.69 5.05
N LEU A 81 2.90 5.29 5.98
CA LEU A 81 2.79 5.94 7.28
C LEU A 81 4.11 5.91 8.06
N LEU A 82 4.86 4.80 7.95
CA LEU A 82 6.15 4.62 8.63
C LEU A 82 7.34 5.18 7.83
N GLN A 83 7.15 5.48 6.54
CA GLN A 83 8.19 5.93 5.61
C GLN A 83 9.40 4.99 5.56
N ARG A 84 9.15 3.67 5.51
CA ARG A 84 10.21 2.64 5.50
C ARG A 84 9.78 1.36 4.82
N GLY A 85 10.73 0.69 4.16
CA GLY A 85 10.49 -0.51 3.36
C GLY A 85 10.63 -1.85 4.11
N ASP A 86 11.00 -1.84 5.39
CA ASP A 86 11.03 -3.04 6.23
C ASP A 86 9.75 -3.21 7.07
N HIS A 87 9.60 -4.36 7.72
CA HIS A 87 8.40 -4.76 8.47
C HIS A 87 8.63 -4.77 10.00
N PRO A 88 8.62 -3.61 10.68
CA PRO A 88 8.66 -3.57 12.15
C PRO A 88 7.42 -4.26 12.78
N PRO A 89 7.46 -4.59 14.09
CA PRO A 89 6.40 -5.37 14.76
C PRO A 89 4.97 -4.84 14.63
N VAL A 90 4.79 -3.55 14.29
CA VAL A 90 3.47 -2.95 14.05
C VAL A 90 2.70 -3.61 12.91
N PHE A 91 3.38 -4.17 11.88
CA PHE A 91 2.73 -4.94 10.81
C PHE A 91 1.96 -6.13 11.39
N GLN A 92 2.64 -6.93 12.21
CA GLN A 92 2.03 -8.05 12.92
C GLN A 92 0.94 -7.58 13.90
N ALA A 93 1.17 -6.49 14.64
CA ALA A 93 0.20 -5.96 15.59
C ALA A 93 -1.10 -5.50 14.91
N CYS A 94 -1.01 -4.96 13.69
CA CYS A 94 -2.14 -4.53 12.88
C CYS A 94 -2.70 -5.62 11.96
N GLY A 95 -2.11 -6.81 11.93
CA GLY A 95 -2.60 -7.94 11.15
C GLY A 95 -2.35 -7.85 9.64
N VAL A 96 -1.39 -7.02 9.22
CA VAL A 96 -1.01 -6.80 7.81
C VAL A 96 0.31 -7.46 7.46
#